data_AF-A0A415N1S8-F1
#
_entry.id   AF-A0A415N1S8-F1
#
_cell.length_a   1.000
_cell.length_b   1.000
_cell.length_c   1.000
_cell.angle_alpha   90.00
_cell.angle_beta   90.00
_cell.angle_gamma   90.00
#
_symmetry.space_group_name_H-M   'P 1'
#
loop_
_entity.id
_entity.type
_entity.pdbx_description
1 polymer ?
#
loop_
_entity_poly.entity_id
_entity_poly.type
_entity_poly.pdbx_seq_one_letter_code
_entity_poly.pdbx_strand_id
1 'polypeptide(L)'
;TDIVYKKKKRLAKSGKDTFNDTVVYFTDIQVLDSVKLDKGGFLPKRDLYTYQLKNYLEFDLKCPDYTCMIYFSENKKKLEKESAKVKGKYKKNKSIVLMPIDSDAFRFKKPEE
;
A
#
# COMPACT_ATOMS: atom_id res chain seq x y z
N THR A 1 -17.55 7.80 0.71
CA THR A 1 -16.48 8.03 -0.27
C THR A 1 -15.23 7.68 0.44
N ASP A 2 -14.75 6.47 0.21
CA ASP A 2 -13.84 5.82 1.14
C ASP A 2 -12.50 5.72 0.47
N ILE A 3 -11.53 6.39 1.06
CA ILE A 3 -10.28 6.69 0.40
C ILE A 3 -9.25 5.73 0.95
N VAL A 4 -8.66 4.94 0.05
CA VAL A 4 -7.70 3.89 0.39
C VAL A 4 -6.34 4.24 -0.20
N TYR A 5 -5.31 4.13 0.63
CA TYR A 5 -3.92 4.28 0.24
C TYR A 5 -3.13 3.09 0.70
N LYS A 6 -2.27 2.60 -0.18
CA LYS A 6 -1.39 1.49 0.12
C LYS A 6 0.03 1.95 0.31
N LYS A 7 0.67 1.27 1.25
CA LYS A 7 2.10 1.29 1.45
C LYS A 7 2.56 -0.15 1.69
N LYS A 8 3.44 -0.65 0.84
CA LYS A 8 4.01 -1.97 0.99
C LYS A 8 5.52 -1.85 1.14
N LYS A 9 6.06 -2.49 2.16
CA LYS A 9 7.49 -2.45 2.48
C LYS A 9 8.08 -3.84 2.31
N ARG A 10 9.07 -3.99 1.42
CA ARG A 10 10.00 -5.12 1.46
C ARG A 10 11.05 -4.81 2.52
N LEU A 11 11.31 -5.74 3.42
CA LEU A 11 12.60 -5.79 4.08
C LEU A 11 13.44 -6.77 3.27
N ALA A 12 14.36 -6.27 2.45
CA ALA A 12 15.41 -7.13 1.91
C ALA A 12 16.29 -7.53 3.10
N LYS A 13 16.33 -8.82 3.42
CA LYS A 13 17.26 -9.36 4.42
C LYS A 13 18.59 -9.64 3.73
N SER A 14 19.65 -9.13 4.34
CA SER A 14 21.04 -9.22 3.90
C SER A 14 21.48 -10.68 3.70
N GLY A 15 21.84 -11.03 2.47
CA GLY A 15 22.78 -12.11 2.14
C GLY A 15 24.15 -11.47 1.89
N LYS A 16 25.21 -12.09 2.42
CA LYS A 16 26.61 -11.62 2.34
C LYS A 16 26.94 -11.11 0.93
N ASP A 17 27.45 -9.89 0.85
CA ASP A 17 28.10 -9.24 -0.30
C ASP A 17 27.39 -8.21 -1.21
N THR A 18 26.10 -7.84 -1.07
CA THR A 18 25.61 -6.62 -1.76
C THR A 18 24.46 -5.91 -1.03
N PHE A 19 24.48 -4.57 -1.01
CA PHE A 19 23.68 -3.67 -0.18
C PHE A 19 22.16 -3.96 -0.18
N ASN A 20 21.68 -4.45 0.96
CA ASN A 20 20.60 -3.99 1.86
C ASN A 20 19.56 -2.92 1.42
N ASP A 21 19.22 -2.77 0.15
CA ASP A 21 18.24 -1.77 -0.28
C ASP A 21 16.79 -2.21 0.04
N THR A 22 16.13 -1.41 0.88
CA THR A 22 14.72 -1.62 1.24
C THR A 22 13.85 -1.03 0.14
N VAL A 23 13.13 -1.86 -0.62
CA VAL A 23 12.17 -1.36 -1.61
C VAL A 23 10.81 -1.18 -0.97
N VAL A 24 10.25 0.03 -1.09
CA VAL A 24 8.91 0.35 -0.61
C VAL A 24 8.05 0.73 -1.80
N TYR A 25 7.04 -0.09 -2.05
CA TYR A 25 6.03 0.19 -3.06
C TYR A 25 4.89 1.02 -2.47
N PHE A 26 4.44 2.03 -3.19
CA PHE A 26 3.30 2.85 -2.79
C PHE A 26 2.36 3.02 -3.98
N THR A 27 1.06 3.00 -3.73
CA THR A 27 0.09 3.42 -4.76
C THR A 27 -0.23 4.88 -4.53
N ASP A 28 -0.85 5.51 -5.52
CA ASP A 28 -1.60 6.72 -5.24
C ASP A 28 -2.87 6.43 -4.44
N ILE A 29 -3.46 7.51 -3.98
CA ILE A 29 -4.68 7.49 -3.18
C ILE A 29 -5.83 7.16 -4.11
N GLN A 30 -6.53 6.06 -3.83
CA GLN A 30 -7.63 5.57 -4.64
C GLN A 30 -8.94 5.82 -3.92
N VAL A 31 -9.94 6.32 -4.65
CA VAL A 31 -11.29 6.50 -4.14
C VAL A 31 -12.07 5.24 -4.45
N LEU A 32 -12.64 4.62 -3.41
CA LEU A 32 -13.58 3.52 -3.55
C LEU A 32 -15.00 4.08 -3.40
N ASP A 33 -15.77 3.97 -4.48
CA ASP A 33 -17.19 4.26 -4.46
C ASP A 33 -17.96 3.12 -3.77
N SER A 34 -19.06 3.46 -3.09
CA SER A 34 -19.99 2.49 -2.49
C SER A 34 -19.40 1.54 -1.43
N VAL A 35 -18.31 1.96 -0.79
CA VAL A 35 -17.82 1.42 0.48
C VAL A 35 -18.14 2.46 1.54
N LYS A 36 -18.41 2.02 2.78
CA LYS A 36 -18.50 2.89 3.95
C LYS A 36 -17.73 2.21 5.07
N LEU A 37 -17.05 2.98 5.90
CA LEU A 37 -16.44 2.44 7.11
C LEU A 37 -17.54 1.86 8.02
N ASP A 38 -17.20 0.78 8.72
CA ASP A 38 -18.05 0.21 9.76
C ASP A 38 -18.25 1.23 10.90
N LYS A 39 -19.17 0.97 11.84
CA LYS A 39 -19.38 1.79 13.04
C LYS A 39 -18.10 2.01 13.84
N GLY A 40 -17.16 1.07 13.79
CA GLY A 40 -15.83 1.21 14.39
C GLY A 40 -14.84 2.08 13.60
N GLY A 41 -15.24 2.64 12.45
CA GLY A 41 -14.37 3.39 11.56
C GLY A 41 -13.36 2.51 10.81
N PHE A 42 -13.69 1.23 10.57
CA PHE A 42 -12.81 0.29 9.87
C PHE A 42 -13.33 -0.03 8.46
N LEU A 43 -12.41 -0.24 7.52
CA LEU A 43 -12.77 -0.69 6.18
C LEU A 43 -13.37 -2.11 6.25
N PRO A 44 -14.61 -2.33 5.77
CA PRO A 44 -15.20 -3.66 5.75
C PRO A 44 -14.39 -4.58 4.84
N LYS A 45 -14.29 -5.88 5.19
CA LYS A 45 -13.55 -6.87 4.40
C LYS A 45 -12.09 -6.45 4.09
N ARG A 46 -11.42 -5.73 5.02
CA ARG A 46 -10.01 -5.27 4.87
C ARG A 46 -9.04 -6.40 4.47
N ASP A 47 -9.33 -7.61 4.91
CA ASP A 47 -8.55 -8.81 4.62
C ASP A 47 -8.57 -9.10 3.12
N LEU A 48 -9.74 -8.99 2.45
CA LEU A 48 -9.88 -9.19 1.01
C LEU A 48 -9.14 -8.12 0.19
N TYR A 49 -9.17 -6.86 0.63
CA TYR A 49 -8.34 -5.82 0.01
C TYR A 49 -6.85 -6.13 0.18
N THR A 50 -6.45 -6.68 1.32
CA THR A 50 -5.06 -7.14 1.54
C THR A 50 -4.72 -8.32 0.64
N TYR A 51 -5.65 -9.24 0.40
CA TYR A 51 -5.46 -10.37 -0.51
C TYR A 51 -5.30 -9.94 -1.96
N GLN A 52 -6.16 -9.05 -2.48
CA GLN A 52 -6.00 -8.46 -3.83
C GLN A 52 -4.58 -7.94 -4.01
N LEU A 53 -4.04 -7.36 -2.94
CA LEU A 53 -2.72 -6.80 -2.94
C LEU A 53 -1.59 -7.79 -2.90
N LYS A 54 -1.70 -8.79 -2.05
CA LYS A 54 -0.73 -9.87 -1.99
C LYS A 54 -0.67 -10.56 -3.35
N ASN A 55 -1.83 -10.87 -3.94
CA ASN A 55 -1.93 -11.50 -5.25
C ASN A 55 -1.23 -10.68 -6.34
N TYR A 56 -1.54 -9.38 -6.49
CA TYR A 56 -0.86 -8.55 -7.49
C TYR A 56 0.67 -8.58 -7.34
N LEU A 57 1.16 -8.59 -6.11
CA LEU A 57 2.61 -8.58 -5.89
C LEU A 57 3.28 -9.95 -6.06
N GLU A 58 2.55 -11.01 -5.74
CA GLU A 58 3.04 -12.38 -5.87
C GLU A 58 3.00 -12.84 -7.32
N PHE A 59 1.93 -12.52 -8.06
CA PHE A 59 1.73 -12.95 -9.44
C PHE A 59 2.31 -11.96 -10.46
N ASP A 60 1.98 -10.68 -10.40
CA ASP A 60 2.46 -9.69 -11.38
C ASP A 60 3.93 -9.30 -11.12
N LEU A 61 4.27 -9.00 -9.87
CA LEU A 61 5.62 -8.55 -9.50
C LEU A 61 6.57 -9.72 -9.13
N LYS A 62 6.08 -10.97 -9.15
CA LYS A 62 6.83 -12.19 -8.80
C LYS A 62 7.62 -12.05 -7.50
N CYS A 63 7.00 -11.40 -6.54
CA CYS A 63 7.66 -10.81 -5.40
C CYS A 63 7.02 -11.31 -4.10
N PRO A 64 7.35 -12.54 -3.67
CA PRO A 64 6.92 -13.08 -2.39
C PRO A 64 7.64 -12.37 -1.23
N ASP A 65 7.14 -12.51 0.00
CA ASP A 65 7.74 -11.99 1.25
C ASP A 65 7.81 -10.47 1.41
N TYR A 66 6.64 -9.85 1.48
CA TYR A 66 6.54 -8.42 1.78
C TYR A 66 5.47 -8.13 2.82
N THR A 67 5.75 -7.12 3.65
CA THR A 67 4.77 -6.56 4.57
C THR A 67 3.90 -5.53 3.84
N CYS A 68 2.62 -5.86 3.65
CA CYS A 68 1.62 -4.96 3.08
C CYS A 68 0.93 -4.18 4.19
N MET A 69 0.78 -2.87 4.03
CA MET A 69 -0.03 -2.02 4.90
C MET A 69 -1.04 -1.26 4.04
N ILE A 70 -2.30 -1.34 4.43
CA ILE A 70 -3.40 -0.60 3.82
C ILE A 70 -3.84 0.46 4.83
N TYR A 71 -3.90 1.70 4.37
CA TYR A 71 -4.41 2.85 5.10
C TYR A 71 -5.72 3.25 4.45
N PHE A 72 -6.70 3.63 5.26
CA PHE A 72 -8.00 4.08 4.76
C PHE A 72 -8.51 5.23 5.63
N SER A 73 -9.30 6.11 5.02
CA SER A 73 -9.97 7.21 5.71
C SER A 73 -11.11 7.73 4.84
N GLU A 74 -12.16 8.26 5.47
CA GLU A 74 -13.19 9.04 4.76
C GLU A 74 -12.68 10.44 4.38
N ASN A 75 -11.54 10.87 4.93
CA ASN A 75 -10.99 12.21 4.68
C ASN A 75 -9.72 12.14 3.82
N LYS A 76 -9.85 12.55 2.55
CA LYS A 76 -8.75 12.57 1.57
C LYS A 76 -7.53 13.32 2.09
N LYS A 77 -7.78 14.51 2.67
CA LYS A 77 -6.72 15.41 3.15
C LYS A 77 -5.91 14.78 4.29
N LYS A 78 -6.55 14.02 5.20
CA LYS A 78 -5.84 13.30 6.27
C LYS A 78 -4.89 12.27 5.68
N LEU A 79 -5.37 11.54 4.69
CA LEU A 79 -4.68 10.43 4.06
C LEU A 79 -3.53 10.90 3.14
N GLU A 80 -3.73 12.03 2.44
CA GLU A 80 -2.68 12.77 1.72
C GLU A 80 -1.55 13.20 2.64
N LYS A 81 -1.88 13.78 3.81
CA LYS A 81 -0.88 14.17 4.81
C LYS A 81 -0.08 12.98 5.34
N GLU A 82 -0.75 11.87 5.67
CA GLU A 82 -0.08 10.66 6.14
C GLU A 82 0.81 10.03 5.05
N SER A 83 0.32 9.96 3.81
CA SER A 83 1.08 9.50 2.65
C SER A 83 2.33 10.36 2.43
N ALA A 84 2.18 11.69 2.42
CA ALA A 84 3.29 12.62 2.25
C ALA A 84 4.33 12.51 3.38
N LYS A 85 3.89 12.39 4.64
CA LYS A 85 4.80 12.16 5.79
C LYS A 85 5.58 10.87 5.63
N VAL A 86 4.92 9.78 5.27
CA VAL A 86 5.55 8.47 5.07
C VAL A 86 6.54 8.50 3.92
N LYS A 87 6.13 9.01 2.75
CA LYS A 87 7.00 9.17 1.58
C LYS A 87 8.19 10.06 1.93
N GLY A 88 7.98 11.16 2.67
CA GLY A 88 9.04 12.04 3.14
C GLY A 88 10.05 11.35 4.07
N LYS A 89 9.60 10.51 5.02
CA LYS A 89 10.49 9.72 5.89
C LYS A 89 11.38 8.77 5.08
N TYR A 90 10.83 8.14 4.05
CA TYR A 90 11.58 7.22 3.22
C TYR A 90 12.50 7.91 2.21
N LYS A 91 12.07 9.03 1.60
CA LYS A 91 12.94 9.85 0.73
C LYS A 91 14.18 10.35 1.45
N LYS A 92 14.08 10.64 2.76
CA LYS A 92 15.23 11.04 3.59
C LYS A 92 16.24 9.91 3.80
N ASN A 93 15.82 8.65 3.70
CA ASN A 93 16.69 7.51 3.89
C ASN A 93 17.21 7.03 2.52
N LYS A 94 18.50 7.26 2.25
CA LYS A 94 19.14 6.95 0.96
C LYS A 94 19.18 5.44 0.64
N SER A 95 19.03 4.57 1.64
CA SER A 95 18.98 3.10 1.47
C SER A 95 17.57 2.56 1.19
N ILE A 96 16.58 3.44 0.99
CA ILE A 96 15.20 3.06 0.71
C ILE A 96 14.82 3.51 -0.69
N VAL A 97 14.49 2.54 -1.54
CA VAL A 97 14.00 2.81 -2.90
C VAL A 97 12.48 2.90 -2.84
N LEU A 98 11.95 4.06 -3.22
CA LEU A 98 10.52 4.31 -3.31
C LEU A 98 10.04 4.00 -4.73
N MET A 99 9.20 2.96 -4.88
CA MET A 99 8.63 2.56 -6.17
C MET A 99 7.13 2.90 -6.23
N PRO A 100 6.70 3.84 -7.09
CA PRO A 100 5.28 4.03 -7.35
C PRO A 100 4.70 2.80 -8.05
N ILE A 101 3.52 2.36 -7.63
CA ILE A 101 2.66 1.45 -8.37
C ILE A 101 1.66 2.32 -9.10
N ASP A 102 1.62 2.18 -10.41
CA ASP A 102 0.69 2.91 -11.24
C ASP A 102 -0.76 2.56 -10.85
N SER A 103 -1.62 3.58 -10.85
CA SER A 103 -3.04 3.39 -10.57
C SER A 103 -3.71 2.58 -11.67
N ASP A 104 -3.15 2.49 -12.87
CA ASP A 104 -3.68 1.61 -13.92
C ASP A 104 -3.18 0.17 -13.79
N ALA A 105 -2.01 -0.03 -13.18
CA ALA A 105 -1.48 -1.37 -12.93
C ALA A 105 -2.19 -2.08 -11.76
N PHE A 106 -2.60 -1.34 -10.74
CA PHE A 106 -3.35 -1.90 -9.61
C PHE A 106 -4.42 -0.93 -9.09
N ARG A 107 -5.68 -1.40 -9.09
CA ARG A 107 -6.77 -0.74 -8.37
C ARG A 107 -7.44 -1.69 -7.40
N PHE A 108 -7.75 -1.18 -6.21
CA PHE A 108 -8.62 -1.88 -5.30
C PHE A 108 -10.01 -2.01 -5.91
N LYS A 109 -10.51 -3.23 -5.95
CA LYS A 109 -11.89 -3.51 -6.33
C LYS A 109 -12.69 -3.80 -5.09
N LYS A 110 -13.94 -3.35 -5.04
CA LYS A 110 -14.86 -3.76 -3.99
C LYS A 110 -15.00 -5.29 -4.07
N PRO A 111 -14.67 -6.04 -3.01
CA PRO A 111 -14.96 -7.46 -2.98
C PRO A 111 -16.48 -7.63 -2.90
N GLU A 112 -17.04 -8.39 -3.84
CA GLU A 112 -18.45 -8.77 -3.81
C GLU A 112 -18.76 -9.60 -2.55
N GLU A 113 -20.03 -9.61 -2.14
CA GLU A 113 -20.55 -10.43 -1.03
C GLU A 113 -20.72 -11.89 -1.43
#